data_AF-A0A151BK31-F1
#
_entry.id   AF-A0A151BK31-F1
#
_cell.length_a   1.000
_cell.length_b   1.000
_cell.length_c   1.000
_cell.angle_alpha   90.00
_cell.angle_beta   90.00
_cell.angle_gamma   90.00
#
_symmetry.space_group_name_H-M   'P 1'
#
loop_
_entity.id
_entity.type
_entity.pdbx_description
1 polymer ?
#
loop_
_entity_poly.entity_id
_entity_poly.type
_entity_poly.pdbx_seq_one_letter_code
_entity_poly.pdbx_strand_id
1 'polypeptide(L)'
;MGFLAERLRSQTSDLADLLTRRIRELTNRENLLPCIRQYRGFNPEASFLEPGEYAAVGIDGSMDYDELLEMLLFYVCATGFRCNFTVDREIRFHLNEIERDQRLAASASVPLWTEDLFQVADDESMEQDLGRSAERIPFALMTMAELYLALKAVDDETVRLIFLDRPLSGTFAPLSRDLRFFLSRGKSPLLGVETSYGPVTLLDFKLVSVLGSGNDWVSKRPQYLPYLAVQTLLKAKSLSHKELYKRLGISEKEGKRLLKKLKRMHKDSGGRLFVDDPLKEDAPLTLQENVKYYWPRVKEVAFSIAERVFSSSEHPLMVDKGETWLTVIDLNTINAVLIRILKEKAQERGVLVVGIAKDTSASEFLRAVIPYAKVKGLIPPDERLPNLKHDRAFLTILSSTNPSLFKAPWRTIGYDSCFTTLIQGDGNVPLRAARRAVSLERQFVRGYFQLREFESDGAVRSPTFLYDRFYNPEVDERFVVEITVRERGRKVKIYPYWEGAEENPLDSFILCLLSKCDNPEIIEAIGHNQLLYIADKAVKNEIKMMKGLLRGVADLELGSLSRKQKIFTIARRFRDIRRETEGAREKAALEEI
;
A
#
# COMPACT_ATOMS: atom_id res chain seq x y z
N MET A 1 -34.57 -9.84 30.28
CA MET A 1 -34.28 -8.88 29.19
C MET A 1 -34.26 -7.42 29.64
N GLY A 2 -35.18 -6.94 30.51
CA GLY A 2 -35.20 -5.54 30.99
C GLY A 2 -33.90 -5.04 31.66
N PHE A 3 -33.33 -5.83 32.57
CA PHE A 3 -32.06 -5.50 33.24
C PHE A 3 -30.87 -5.35 32.27
N LEU A 4 -30.81 -6.16 31.21
CA LEU A 4 -29.76 -6.07 30.19
C LEU A 4 -29.93 -4.82 29.32
N ALA A 5 -31.17 -4.48 28.97
CA ALA A 5 -31.49 -3.27 28.20
C ALA A 5 -31.17 -2.00 29.00
N GLU A 6 -31.50 -1.97 30.30
CA GLU A 6 -31.22 -0.83 31.18
C GLU A 6 -29.71 -0.65 31.42
N ARG A 7 -28.98 -1.76 31.63
CA ARG A 7 -27.52 -1.73 31.73
C ARG A 7 -26.86 -1.25 30.44
N LEU A 8 -27.31 -1.73 29.28
CA LEU A 8 -26.81 -1.28 27.98
C LEU A 8 -27.07 0.21 27.76
N ARG A 9 -28.25 0.70 28.13
CA ARG A 9 -28.61 2.12 28.07
C ARG A 9 -27.68 2.97 28.93
N SER A 10 -27.44 2.58 30.19
CA SER A 10 -26.53 3.29 31.09
C SER A 10 -25.11 3.33 30.53
N GLN A 11 -24.57 2.18 30.09
CA GLN A 11 -23.22 2.11 29.52
C GLN A 11 -23.08 2.92 28.22
N THR A 12 -24.13 2.96 27.40
CA THR A 12 -24.15 3.76 26.17
C THR A 12 -24.20 5.25 26.48
N SER A 13 -24.93 5.66 27.52
CA SER A 13 -24.97 7.05 28.00
C SER A 13 -23.59 7.51 28.47
N ASP A 14 -22.88 6.69 29.26
CA ASP A 14 -21.53 7.02 29.72
C ASP A 14 -20.55 7.25 28.55
N LEU A 15 -20.67 6.43 27.50
CA LEU A 15 -19.87 6.57 26.28
C LEU A 15 -20.24 7.82 25.48
N ALA A 16 -21.54 8.16 25.40
CA ALA A 16 -22.02 9.38 24.75
C ALA A 16 -21.53 10.64 25.47
N ASP A 17 -21.52 10.63 26.81
CA ASP A 17 -20.99 11.72 27.62
C ASP A 17 -19.48 11.88 27.44
N LEU A 18 -18.74 10.76 27.41
CA LEU A 18 -17.31 10.77 27.13
C LEU A 18 -17.01 11.36 25.74
N LEU A 19 -17.77 10.98 24.72
CA LEU A 19 -17.61 11.53 23.37
C LEU A 19 -17.93 13.04 23.36
N THR A 20 -19.02 13.45 24.00
CA THR A 20 -19.43 14.86 24.09
C THR A 20 -18.35 15.72 24.74
N ARG A 21 -17.70 15.24 25.80
CA ARG A 21 -16.55 15.93 26.42
C ARG A 21 -15.38 16.10 25.45
N ARG A 22 -15.03 15.05 24.69
CA ARG A 22 -13.97 15.11 23.67
C ARG A 22 -14.30 16.04 22.52
N ILE A 23 -15.56 16.13 22.11
CA ILE A 23 -16.04 17.08 21.08
C ILE A 23 -15.90 18.52 21.59
N ARG A 24 -16.31 18.80 22.83
CA ARG A 24 -16.14 20.13 23.44
C ARG A 24 -14.68 20.56 23.53
N GLU A 25 -13.79 19.63 23.85
CA GLU A 25 -12.34 19.87 23.82
C GLU A 25 -11.84 20.27 22.42
N LEU A 26 -12.54 20.00 21.33
CA LEU A 26 -12.12 20.39 19.97
C LEU A 26 -12.69 21.71 19.49
N THR A 27 -13.51 22.40 20.28
CA THR A 27 -14.07 23.71 19.90
C THR A 27 -13.01 24.82 20.02
N ASN A 28 -13.05 25.80 19.13
CA ASN A 28 -12.16 26.98 19.07
C ASN A 28 -10.65 26.63 18.94
N ARG A 29 -10.31 25.71 18.03
CA ARG A 29 -8.93 25.22 17.84
C ARG A 29 -8.16 25.92 16.70
N GLU A 30 -8.13 27.25 16.74
CA GLU A 30 -7.37 28.08 15.76
C GLU A 30 -5.88 27.73 15.73
N ASN A 31 -5.35 27.34 16.88
CA ASN A 31 -3.96 26.94 17.08
C ASN A 31 -3.55 25.69 16.26
N LEU A 32 -4.49 24.93 15.70
CA LEU A 32 -4.23 23.77 14.82
C LEU A 32 -4.30 24.13 13.34
N LEU A 33 -4.78 25.33 12.99
CA LEU A 33 -4.89 25.80 11.62
C LEU A 33 -3.54 25.78 10.85
N PRO A 34 -2.37 26.05 11.47
CA PRO A 34 -1.08 25.92 10.78
C PRO A 34 -0.77 24.51 10.25
N CYS A 35 -1.44 23.47 10.76
CA CYS A 35 -1.31 22.09 10.26
C CYS A 35 -2.27 21.77 9.11
N ILE A 36 -3.07 22.74 8.65
CA ILE A 36 -4.05 22.61 7.57
C ILE A 36 -3.66 23.53 6.41
N ARG A 37 -3.97 23.11 5.19
CA ARG A 37 -3.88 23.88 3.94
C ARG A 37 -5.27 23.94 3.33
N GLN A 38 -5.80 25.15 3.24
CA GLN A 38 -7.08 25.39 2.58
C GLN A 38 -6.87 25.54 1.08
N TYR A 39 -7.83 25.08 0.31
CA TYR A 39 -7.83 25.28 -1.13
C TYR A 39 -8.00 26.77 -1.48
N ARG A 40 -7.10 27.30 -2.30
CA ARG A 40 -7.08 28.72 -2.71
C ARG A 40 -7.43 28.94 -4.19
N GLY A 41 -7.97 27.93 -4.86
CA GLY A 41 -8.15 27.94 -6.31
C GLY A 41 -7.02 27.25 -7.06
N PHE A 42 -7.22 27.00 -8.35
CA PHE A 42 -6.19 26.48 -9.23
C PHE A 42 -5.21 27.61 -9.61
N ASN A 43 -3.92 27.34 -9.48
CA ASN A 43 -2.86 28.23 -9.96
C ASN A 43 -2.13 27.55 -11.13
N PRO A 44 -2.31 28.02 -12.38
CA PRO A 44 -1.63 27.46 -13.55
C PRO A 44 -0.10 27.44 -13.43
N GLU A 45 0.50 28.45 -12.79
CA GLU A 45 1.97 28.53 -12.60
C GLU A 45 2.53 27.49 -11.63
N ALA A 46 1.66 26.92 -10.79
CA ALA A 46 1.99 25.86 -9.84
C ALA A 46 1.46 24.49 -10.28
N SER A 47 0.95 24.39 -11.52
CA SER A 47 0.42 23.15 -12.07
C SER A 47 1.54 22.12 -12.26
N PHE A 48 1.27 20.88 -11.89
CA PHE A 48 2.16 19.76 -12.20
C PHE A 48 2.03 19.30 -13.66
N LEU A 49 0.93 19.68 -14.32
CA LEU A 49 0.65 19.35 -15.71
C LEU A 49 0.66 20.62 -16.56
N GLU A 50 1.27 20.54 -17.73
CA GLU A 50 1.15 21.56 -18.75
C GLU A 50 -0.31 21.72 -19.20
N PRO A 51 -0.69 22.85 -19.82
CA PRO A 51 -2.00 22.97 -20.42
C PRO A 51 -2.22 21.92 -21.51
N GLY A 52 -3.37 21.24 -21.47
CA GLY A 52 -3.67 20.15 -22.40
C GLY A 52 -4.87 19.30 -22.02
N GLU A 53 -5.10 18.26 -22.82
CA GLU A 53 -6.11 17.24 -22.58
C GLU A 53 -5.45 15.95 -22.08
N TYR A 54 -5.99 15.41 -20.99
CA TYR A 54 -5.44 14.25 -20.31
C TYR A 54 -6.54 13.30 -19.88
N ALA A 55 -6.14 12.11 -19.44
CA ALA A 55 -7.04 11.14 -18.83
C ALA A 55 -6.65 10.85 -17.38
N ALA A 56 -7.68 10.68 -16.57
CA ALA A 56 -7.61 10.14 -15.22
C ALA A 56 -8.23 8.74 -15.18
N VAL A 57 -7.66 7.87 -14.35
CA VAL A 57 -8.14 6.50 -14.17
C VAL A 57 -8.37 6.23 -12.69
N GLY A 58 -9.54 5.71 -12.32
CA GLY A 58 -9.80 5.14 -10.99
C GLY A 58 -9.85 3.63 -11.06
N ILE A 59 -9.07 2.95 -10.22
CA ILE A 59 -8.96 1.49 -10.19
C ILE A 59 -9.38 0.99 -8.81
N ASP A 60 -10.24 -0.03 -8.82
CA ASP A 60 -10.61 -0.77 -7.62
C ASP A 60 -10.66 -2.28 -7.90
N GLY A 61 -10.52 -3.06 -6.84
CA GLY A 61 -10.52 -4.50 -6.85
C GLY A 61 -11.52 -5.07 -5.85
N SER A 62 -12.04 -6.25 -6.14
CA SER A 62 -12.84 -7.01 -5.21
C SER A 62 -12.45 -8.48 -5.24
N MET A 63 -12.80 -9.17 -4.17
CA MET A 63 -12.55 -10.57 -3.99
C MET A 63 -13.69 -11.24 -3.22
N ASP A 64 -13.85 -12.53 -3.47
CA ASP A 64 -14.66 -13.41 -2.64
C ASP A 64 -14.09 -14.82 -2.73
N TYR A 65 -14.54 -15.70 -1.86
CA TYR A 65 -14.26 -17.12 -2.02
C TYR A 65 -15.43 -17.97 -1.55
N ASP A 66 -15.40 -19.21 -1.98
CA ASP A 66 -16.39 -20.21 -1.63
C ASP A 66 -15.75 -21.53 -1.28
N GLU A 67 -16.47 -22.35 -0.52
CA GLU A 67 -16.07 -23.70 -0.20
C GLU A 67 -17.06 -24.69 -0.83
N LEU A 68 -16.55 -25.62 -1.63
CA LEU A 68 -17.32 -26.64 -2.33
C LEU A 68 -16.57 -27.98 -2.29
N LEU A 69 -17.13 -28.98 -1.61
CA LEU A 69 -16.57 -30.34 -1.52
C LEU A 69 -15.09 -30.36 -1.08
N GLU A 70 -14.73 -29.61 -0.03
CA GLU A 70 -13.35 -29.39 0.47
C GLU A 70 -12.41 -28.67 -0.52
N MET A 71 -12.92 -28.15 -1.63
CA MET A 71 -12.20 -27.23 -2.53
C MET A 71 -12.59 -25.79 -2.21
N LEU A 72 -11.59 -24.93 -2.06
CA LEU A 72 -11.75 -23.49 -1.99
C LEU A 72 -11.69 -22.91 -3.39
N LEU A 73 -12.66 -22.09 -3.73
CA LEU A 73 -12.74 -21.39 -5.00
C LEU A 73 -12.58 -19.89 -4.74
N PHE A 74 -11.38 -19.38 -4.99
CA PHE A 74 -11.09 -17.94 -4.84
C PHE A 74 -11.41 -17.20 -6.12
N TYR A 75 -12.02 -16.03 -6.00
CA TYR A 75 -12.36 -15.16 -7.11
C TYR A 75 -11.84 -13.77 -6.84
N VAL A 76 -11.14 -13.22 -7.82
CA VAL A 76 -10.59 -11.88 -7.76
C VAL A 76 -10.89 -11.17 -9.07
N CYS A 77 -11.32 -9.92 -8.99
CA CYS A 77 -11.44 -9.05 -10.15
C CYS A 77 -11.01 -7.62 -9.79
N ALA A 78 -10.42 -6.92 -10.74
CA ALA A 78 -10.17 -5.48 -10.66
C ALA A 78 -10.57 -4.83 -11.99
N THR A 79 -10.99 -3.57 -11.91
CA THR A 79 -11.35 -2.80 -13.11
C THR A 79 -11.00 -1.32 -12.97
N GLY A 80 -10.70 -0.69 -14.11
CA GLY A 80 -10.42 0.74 -14.22
C GLY A 80 -11.52 1.50 -14.95
N PHE A 81 -11.91 2.65 -14.40
CA PHE A 81 -12.75 3.64 -15.07
C PHE A 81 -11.95 4.86 -15.47
N ARG A 82 -12.15 5.32 -16.70
CA ARG A 82 -11.42 6.41 -17.32
C ARG A 82 -12.31 7.64 -17.45
N CYS A 83 -11.71 8.81 -17.25
CA CYS A 83 -12.34 10.11 -17.46
C CYS A 83 -11.34 11.09 -18.06
N ASN A 84 -11.71 11.73 -19.16
CA ASN A 84 -10.89 12.79 -19.73
C ASN A 84 -11.05 14.07 -18.89
N PHE A 85 -10.00 14.88 -18.85
CA PHE A 85 -10.01 16.19 -18.20
C PHE A 85 -9.10 17.16 -18.94
N THR A 86 -9.45 18.44 -18.88
CA THR A 86 -8.68 19.53 -19.48
C THR A 86 -7.96 20.33 -18.40
N VAL A 87 -6.72 20.70 -18.66
CA VAL A 87 -5.95 21.67 -17.87
C VAL A 87 -5.74 22.90 -18.73
N ASP A 88 -6.34 24.03 -18.34
CA ASP A 88 -6.16 25.31 -19.00
C ASP A 88 -5.93 26.43 -17.97
N ARG A 89 -6.82 27.43 -17.91
CA ARG A 89 -6.93 28.37 -16.78
C ARG A 89 -7.64 27.75 -15.58
N GLU A 90 -8.31 26.63 -15.78
CA GLU A 90 -8.98 25.81 -14.79
C GLU A 90 -8.79 24.32 -15.09
N ILE A 91 -9.20 23.47 -14.15
CA ILE A 91 -9.25 22.02 -14.32
C ILE A 91 -10.70 21.59 -14.43
N ARG A 92 -11.05 20.89 -15.52
CA ARG A 92 -12.40 20.38 -15.77
C ARG A 92 -12.37 18.90 -16.10
N PHE A 93 -13.09 18.10 -15.31
CA PHE A 93 -13.30 16.67 -15.57
C PHE A 93 -14.60 16.46 -16.35
N HIS A 94 -14.58 15.61 -17.36
CA HIS A 94 -15.76 15.22 -18.14
C HIS A 94 -16.50 14.06 -17.46
N LEU A 95 -17.05 14.30 -16.25
CA LEU A 95 -17.67 13.26 -15.43
C LEU A 95 -18.92 12.59 -16.06
N ASN A 96 -19.51 13.23 -17.08
CA ASN A 96 -20.63 12.66 -17.84
C ASN A 96 -20.18 11.66 -18.92
N GLU A 97 -18.88 11.59 -19.19
CA GLU A 97 -18.27 10.76 -20.23
C GLU A 97 -17.34 9.69 -19.61
N ILE A 98 -17.61 9.31 -18.35
CA ILE A 98 -16.84 8.26 -17.68
C ILE A 98 -17.12 6.92 -18.39
N GLU A 99 -16.05 6.25 -18.80
CA GLU A 99 -16.13 4.97 -19.47
C GLU A 99 -15.37 3.88 -18.69
N ARG A 100 -15.84 2.65 -18.81
CA ARG A 100 -15.09 1.49 -18.33
C ARG A 100 -14.04 1.12 -19.37
N ASP A 101 -12.76 1.24 -19.03
CA ASP A 101 -11.69 0.89 -19.95
C ASP A 101 -11.53 -0.63 -20.01
N GLN A 102 -11.89 -1.23 -21.15
CA GLN A 102 -11.82 -2.68 -21.34
C GLN A 102 -10.39 -3.24 -21.25
N ARG A 103 -9.37 -2.40 -21.51
CA ARG A 103 -7.95 -2.76 -21.35
C ARG A 103 -7.56 -2.85 -19.88
N LEU A 104 -8.32 -2.17 -19.01
CA LEU A 104 -8.14 -2.13 -17.57
C LEU A 104 -9.15 -3.05 -16.87
N ALA A 105 -9.07 -4.33 -17.19
CA ALA A 105 -9.76 -5.40 -16.49
C ALA A 105 -8.79 -6.54 -16.23
N ALA A 106 -8.85 -7.10 -15.02
CA ALA A 106 -8.08 -8.28 -14.64
C ALA A 106 -8.94 -9.14 -13.72
N SER A 107 -9.02 -10.44 -13.98
CA SER A 107 -9.74 -11.38 -13.13
C SER A 107 -9.02 -12.70 -13.05
N ALA A 108 -9.10 -13.37 -11.90
CA ALA A 108 -8.54 -14.70 -11.70
C ALA A 108 -9.51 -15.55 -10.88
N SER A 109 -9.58 -16.83 -11.22
CA SER A 109 -10.28 -17.85 -10.44
C SER A 109 -9.26 -18.90 -10.02
N VAL A 110 -9.16 -19.17 -8.72
CA VAL A 110 -8.15 -20.08 -8.17
C VAL A 110 -8.84 -21.20 -7.42
N PRO A 111 -8.99 -22.39 -8.03
CA PRO A 111 -9.41 -23.59 -7.31
C PRO A 111 -8.25 -24.13 -6.47
N LEU A 112 -8.47 -24.40 -5.18
CA LEU A 112 -7.44 -24.92 -4.29
C LEU A 112 -8.04 -25.94 -3.33
N TRP A 113 -7.44 -27.12 -3.20
CA TRP A 113 -7.87 -28.06 -2.18
C TRP A 113 -7.59 -27.52 -0.78
N THR A 114 -8.47 -27.80 0.18
CA THR A 114 -8.28 -27.39 1.57
C THR A 114 -6.98 -27.95 2.15
N GLU A 115 -6.55 -29.14 1.71
CA GLU A 115 -5.27 -29.74 2.11
C GLU A 115 -4.03 -28.96 1.61
N ASP A 116 -4.13 -28.33 0.43
CA ASP A 116 -3.06 -27.52 -0.16
C ASP A 116 -3.02 -26.09 0.40
N LEU A 117 -4.08 -25.65 1.09
CA LEU A 117 -4.19 -24.30 1.63
C LEU A 117 -2.99 -23.92 2.48
N PHE A 118 -2.48 -24.83 3.32
CA PHE A 118 -1.35 -24.55 4.21
C PHE A 118 -0.04 -24.33 3.43
N GLN A 119 0.14 -25.01 2.30
CA GLN A 119 1.31 -24.83 1.45
C GLN A 119 1.30 -23.45 0.79
N VAL A 120 0.12 -22.99 0.36
CA VAL A 120 -0.06 -21.70 -0.34
C VAL A 120 -0.12 -20.51 0.63
N ALA A 121 -0.91 -20.62 1.70
CA ALA A 121 -1.06 -19.57 2.72
C ALA A 121 0.21 -19.38 3.55
N ASP A 122 1.03 -20.44 3.62
CA ASP A 122 2.38 -20.41 4.16
C ASP A 122 2.39 -20.03 5.66
N ASP A 123 1.43 -20.61 6.38
CA ASP A 123 1.24 -20.51 7.83
C ASP A 123 1.86 -21.71 8.54
N GLU A 124 2.95 -21.50 9.29
CA GLU A 124 3.55 -22.51 10.18
C GLU A 124 2.72 -22.74 11.46
N SER A 125 1.73 -21.87 11.75
CA SER A 125 0.88 -22.00 12.93
C SER A 125 -0.28 -22.97 12.66
N MET A 126 -0.16 -24.17 13.23
CA MET A 126 -1.20 -25.21 13.26
C MET A 126 -2.57 -24.66 13.69
N GLU A 127 -3.58 -24.97 12.87
CA GLU A 127 -5.02 -25.15 13.18
C GLU A 127 -5.89 -23.99 13.68
N GLN A 128 -5.37 -22.81 14.09
CA GLN A 128 -6.26 -21.86 14.80
C GLN A 128 -7.08 -20.88 13.97
N ASP A 129 -6.87 -20.72 12.65
CA ASP A 129 -7.70 -19.80 11.85
C ASP A 129 -7.71 -20.04 10.33
N LEU A 130 -8.26 -21.19 9.88
CA LEU A 130 -8.42 -21.53 8.45
C LEU A 130 -9.03 -20.38 7.61
N GLY A 131 -10.00 -19.66 8.17
CA GLY A 131 -10.65 -18.54 7.49
C GLY A 131 -9.68 -17.38 7.23
N ARG A 132 -8.87 -16.99 8.22
CA ARG A 132 -7.85 -15.95 8.02
C ARG A 132 -6.77 -16.38 7.03
N SER A 133 -6.35 -17.63 7.04
CA SER A 133 -5.36 -18.14 6.09
C SER A 133 -5.91 -18.13 4.66
N ALA A 134 -7.17 -18.53 4.48
CA ALA A 134 -7.86 -18.49 3.19
C ALA A 134 -7.98 -17.06 2.62
N GLU A 135 -8.32 -16.07 3.44
CA GLU A 135 -8.49 -14.67 3.00
C GLU A 135 -7.19 -14.01 2.49
N ARG A 136 -6.02 -14.51 2.89
CA ARG A 136 -4.72 -13.93 2.49
C ARG A 136 -4.42 -14.11 1.01
N ILE A 137 -4.83 -15.23 0.42
CA ILE A 137 -4.61 -15.56 -0.99
C ILE A 137 -5.33 -14.57 -1.92
N PRO A 138 -6.67 -14.45 -1.86
CA PRO A 138 -7.41 -13.55 -2.73
C PRO A 138 -7.05 -12.09 -2.46
N PHE A 139 -6.69 -11.71 -1.22
CA PHE A 139 -6.21 -10.36 -0.93
C PHE A 139 -4.88 -10.03 -1.63
N ALA A 140 -3.93 -10.97 -1.64
CA ALA A 140 -2.65 -10.82 -2.34
C ALA A 140 -2.86 -10.72 -3.87
N LEU A 141 -3.77 -11.53 -4.42
CA LEU A 141 -4.13 -11.50 -5.83
C LEU A 141 -4.89 -10.23 -6.23
N MET A 142 -5.83 -9.75 -5.41
CA MET A 142 -6.54 -8.49 -5.63
C MET A 142 -5.57 -7.30 -5.64
N THR A 143 -4.62 -7.30 -4.70
CA THR A 143 -3.54 -6.31 -4.67
C THR A 143 -2.70 -6.37 -5.96
N MET A 144 -2.38 -7.57 -6.44
CA MET A 144 -1.66 -7.75 -7.71
C MET A 144 -2.46 -7.21 -8.89
N ALA A 145 -3.76 -7.50 -8.95
CA ALA A 145 -4.65 -7.07 -10.02
C ALA A 145 -4.68 -5.54 -10.13
N GLU A 146 -4.92 -4.83 -9.01
CA GLU A 146 -4.96 -3.37 -9.00
C GLU A 146 -3.62 -2.72 -9.40
N LEU A 147 -2.50 -3.25 -8.90
CA LEU A 147 -1.17 -2.76 -9.26
C LEU A 147 -0.83 -3.03 -10.73
N TYR A 148 -1.23 -4.20 -11.24
CA TYR A 148 -1.04 -4.58 -12.64
C TYR A 148 -1.87 -3.69 -13.58
N LEU A 149 -3.12 -3.39 -13.22
CA LEU A 149 -3.95 -2.43 -13.96
C LEU A 149 -3.38 -1.01 -13.89
N ALA A 150 -2.85 -0.58 -12.75
CA ALA A 150 -2.18 0.71 -12.64
C ALA A 150 -0.97 0.81 -13.58
N LEU A 151 -0.18 -0.26 -13.67
CA LEU A 151 0.95 -0.34 -14.61
C LEU A 151 0.49 -0.27 -16.07
N LYS A 152 -0.59 -0.95 -16.45
CA LYS A 152 -1.19 -0.84 -17.78
C LYS A 152 -1.69 0.58 -18.07
N ALA A 153 -2.31 1.25 -17.08
CA ALA A 153 -2.80 2.61 -17.23
C ALA A 153 -1.65 3.62 -17.43
N VAL A 154 -0.51 3.44 -16.75
CA VAL A 154 0.69 4.28 -16.96
C VAL A 154 1.26 4.13 -18.37
N ASP A 155 1.05 2.99 -19.03
CA ASP A 155 1.54 2.76 -20.40
C ASP A 155 0.76 3.55 -21.47
N ASP A 156 -0.44 4.07 -21.15
CA ASP A 156 -1.21 4.97 -22.01
C ASP A 156 -0.69 6.41 -21.93
N GLU A 157 -0.24 6.97 -23.05
CA GLU A 157 0.39 8.29 -23.12
C GLU A 157 -0.52 9.46 -22.74
N THR A 158 -1.84 9.27 -22.75
CA THR A 158 -2.81 10.30 -22.37
C THR A 158 -3.08 10.33 -20.87
N VAL A 159 -2.79 9.24 -20.16
CA VAL A 159 -3.06 9.14 -18.72
C VAL A 159 -2.02 9.96 -17.95
N ARG A 160 -2.48 10.88 -17.10
CA ARG A 160 -1.63 11.67 -16.20
C ARG A 160 -2.02 11.56 -14.74
N LEU A 161 -3.12 10.89 -14.44
CA LEU A 161 -3.64 10.75 -13.09
C LEU A 161 -4.22 9.36 -12.87
N ILE A 162 -3.78 8.68 -11.80
CA ILE A 162 -4.31 7.37 -11.39
C ILE A 162 -4.72 7.45 -9.93
N PHE A 163 -5.96 7.09 -9.65
CA PHE A 163 -6.49 6.89 -8.31
C PHE A 163 -6.57 5.39 -7.99
N LEU A 164 -6.12 5.02 -6.80
CA LEU A 164 -6.28 3.67 -6.26
C LEU A 164 -7.10 3.74 -4.96
N ASP A 165 -8.06 2.83 -4.74
CA ASP A 165 -8.82 2.75 -3.47
C ASP A 165 -8.03 2.11 -2.32
N ARG A 166 -6.71 2.32 -2.34
CA ARG A 166 -5.81 1.94 -1.26
C ARG A 166 -4.65 2.90 -1.14
N PRO A 167 -4.15 3.15 0.09
CA PRO A 167 -2.91 3.89 0.28
C PRO A 167 -1.71 3.03 -0.16
N LEU A 168 -0.85 3.58 -1.02
CA LEU A 168 0.38 2.94 -1.49
C LEU A 168 1.32 2.60 -0.34
N SER A 169 1.49 3.52 0.61
CA SER A 169 2.35 3.34 1.79
C SER A 169 1.79 2.30 2.76
N GLY A 170 0.48 2.27 2.93
CA GLY A 170 -0.22 1.27 3.75
C GLY A 170 -0.13 -0.13 3.14
N THR A 171 -0.14 -0.22 1.82
CA THR A 171 0.03 -1.46 1.06
C THR A 171 1.49 -1.92 1.06
N PHE A 172 2.45 -1.00 0.85
CA PHE A 172 3.86 -1.35 0.76
C PHE A 172 4.46 -1.87 2.08
N ALA A 173 3.99 -1.38 3.24
CA ALA A 173 4.53 -1.78 4.54
C ALA A 173 4.43 -3.30 4.85
N PRO A 174 3.25 -3.96 4.74
CA PRO A 174 3.13 -5.40 4.88
C PRO A 174 3.84 -6.16 3.75
N LEU A 175 3.78 -5.69 2.50
CA LEU A 175 4.49 -6.33 1.38
C LEU A 175 6.02 -6.33 1.60
N SER A 176 6.57 -5.23 2.09
CA SER A 176 7.98 -5.12 2.47
C SER A 176 8.36 -6.05 3.63
N ARG A 177 7.42 -6.35 4.55
CA ARG A 177 7.63 -7.36 5.60
C ARG A 177 7.72 -8.75 4.99
N ASP A 178 6.80 -9.11 4.09
CA ASP A 178 6.77 -10.44 3.49
C ASP A 178 7.97 -10.64 2.56
N LEU A 179 8.41 -9.62 1.83
CA LEU A 179 9.69 -9.62 1.11
C LEU A 179 10.89 -9.89 2.04
N ARG A 180 10.89 -9.38 3.29
CA ARG A 180 11.96 -9.73 4.25
C ARG A 180 11.89 -11.19 4.70
N PHE A 181 10.68 -11.75 4.84
CA PHE A 181 10.52 -13.17 5.16
C PHE A 181 10.97 -14.06 4.00
N PHE A 182 10.59 -13.73 2.76
CA PHE A 182 11.11 -14.33 1.53
C PHE A 182 12.65 -14.37 1.53
N LEU A 183 13.28 -13.21 1.78
CA LEU A 183 14.74 -13.10 1.82
C LEU A 183 15.38 -13.92 2.95
N SER A 184 14.67 -14.10 4.08
CA SER A 184 15.16 -14.88 5.21
C SER A 184 15.06 -16.39 4.96
N ARG A 185 14.06 -16.84 4.19
CA ARG A 185 13.86 -18.25 3.84
C ARG A 185 14.88 -18.72 2.81
N GLY A 186 15.18 -17.87 1.82
CA GLY A 186 16.19 -18.15 0.80
C GLY A 186 15.83 -19.26 -0.18
N LYS A 187 14.57 -19.72 -0.18
CA LYS A 187 14.00 -20.71 -1.10
C LYS A 187 12.64 -20.20 -1.55
N SER A 188 12.36 -20.30 -2.85
CA SER A 188 11.09 -19.92 -3.46
C SER A 188 11.07 -20.39 -4.93
N PRO A 189 9.89 -20.67 -5.51
CA PRO A 189 9.74 -20.90 -6.95
C PRO A 189 10.18 -19.70 -7.81
N LEU A 190 10.26 -18.50 -7.24
CA LEU A 190 10.69 -17.29 -7.95
C LEU A 190 12.22 -17.25 -8.21
N LEU A 191 13.00 -18.11 -7.55
CA LEU A 191 14.45 -18.15 -7.68
C LEU A 191 14.88 -19.14 -8.76
N GLY A 192 15.85 -18.74 -9.59
CA GLY A 192 16.34 -19.55 -10.70
C GLY A 192 15.49 -19.48 -11.96
N VAL A 193 14.37 -18.75 -11.94
CA VAL A 193 13.57 -18.46 -13.14
C VAL A 193 14.46 -17.77 -14.17
N GLU A 194 14.50 -18.33 -15.38
CA GLU A 194 15.27 -17.78 -16.49
C GLU A 194 14.61 -16.51 -17.02
N THR A 195 15.43 -15.51 -17.31
CA THR A 195 15.00 -14.24 -17.89
C THR A 195 15.94 -13.88 -19.03
N SER A 196 15.56 -12.85 -19.80
CA SER A 196 16.39 -12.29 -20.86
C SER A 196 17.74 -11.75 -20.37
N TYR A 197 17.92 -11.59 -19.05
CA TYR A 197 19.12 -11.09 -18.39
C TYR A 197 19.79 -12.13 -17.46
N GLY A 198 19.47 -13.41 -17.67
CA GLY A 198 19.95 -14.56 -16.89
C GLY A 198 19.04 -14.92 -15.71
N PRO A 199 19.39 -15.95 -14.93
CA PRO A 199 18.51 -16.47 -13.89
C PRO A 199 18.37 -15.50 -12.71
N VAL A 200 17.16 -15.40 -12.16
CA VAL A 200 16.89 -14.56 -10.99
C VAL A 200 17.50 -15.16 -9.72
N THR A 201 18.14 -14.31 -8.93
CA THR A 201 18.83 -14.71 -7.70
C THR A 201 18.26 -14.03 -6.47
N LEU A 202 18.54 -14.61 -5.30
CA LEU A 202 18.19 -14.00 -4.02
C LEU A 202 18.88 -12.64 -3.81
N LEU A 203 20.06 -12.44 -4.43
CA LEU A 203 20.75 -11.15 -4.41
C LEU A 203 19.92 -10.08 -5.12
N ASP A 204 19.23 -10.43 -6.20
CA ASP A 204 18.44 -9.47 -6.97
C ASP A 204 17.29 -8.91 -6.14
N PHE A 205 16.48 -9.80 -5.53
CA PHE A 205 15.42 -9.39 -4.60
C PHE A 205 15.97 -8.62 -3.38
N LYS A 206 17.14 -9.01 -2.87
CA LYS A 206 17.78 -8.32 -1.76
C LYS A 206 18.12 -6.88 -2.14
N LEU A 207 18.68 -6.66 -3.33
CA LEU A 207 18.98 -5.32 -3.83
C LEU A 207 17.71 -4.52 -4.09
N VAL A 208 16.72 -5.09 -4.79
CA VAL A 208 15.42 -4.44 -5.07
C VAL A 208 14.71 -4.01 -3.79
N SER A 209 14.82 -4.78 -2.70
CA SER A 209 14.17 -4.47 -1.42
C SER A 209 14.50 -3.08 -0.86
N VAL A 210 15.66 -2.53 -1.21
CA VAL A 210 16.11 -1.19 -0.79
C VAL A 210 16.31 -0.26 -1.97
N LEU A 211 17.00 -0.71 -3.02
CA LEU A 211 17.43 0.12 -4.14
C LEU A 211 16.32 0.41 -5.15
N GLY A 212 15.27 -0.41 -5.20
CA GLY A 212 14.29 -0.36 -6.28
C GLY A 212 14.96 -0.48 -7.64
N SER A 213 14.77 0.54 -8.50
CA SER A 213 15.44 0.66 -9.80
C SER A 213 16.92 1.02 -9.74
N GLY A 214 17.41 1.47 -8.57
CA GLY A 214 18.76 1.96 -8.37
C GLY A 214 18.85 3.48 -8.38
N ASN A 215 17.75 4.17 -8.67
CA ASN A 215 17.65 5.64 -8.62
C ASN A 215 16.99 6.16 -7.34
N ASP A 216 16.41 5.27 -6.53
CA ASP A 216 15.75 5.64 -5.28
C ASP A 216 16.73 6.24 -4.24
N TRP A 217 16.17 7.07 -3.36
CA TRP A 217 16.87 7.50 -2.15
C TRP A 217 17.22 6.31 -1.25
N VAL A 218 18.47 6.26 -0.82
CA VAL A 218 18.96 5.29 0.16
C VAL A 218 19.52 6.03 1.37
N SER A 219 18.95 5.77 2.53
CA SER A 219 19.35 6.42 3.78
C SER A 219 20.81 6.09 4.15
N LYS A 220 21.52 7.05 4.75
CA LYS A 220 22.88 6.86 5.30
C LYS A 220 22.91 6.08 6.63
N ARG A 221 21.76 5.68 7.17
CA ARG A 221 21.69 4.89 8.42
C ARG A 221 22.43 3.55 8.27
N PRO A 222 23.04 3.02 9.36
CA PRO A 222 23.92 1.85 9.29
C PRO A 222 23.34 0.57 8.66
N GLN A 223 22.02 0.36 8.71
CA GLN A 223 21.38 -0.79 8.06
C GLN A 223 21.32 -0.68 6.53
N TYR A 224 21.34 0.53 5.98
CA TYR A 224 21.20 0.80 4.54
C TYR A 224 22.54 1.11 3.86
N LEU A 225 23.61 1.40 4.62
CA LEU A 225 24.95 1.67 4.07
C LEU A 225 25.47 0.62 3.07
N PRO A 226 25.29 -0.71 3.26
CA PRO A 226 25.70 -1.69 2.26
C PRO A 226 25.02 -1.48 0.90
N TYR A 227 23.73 -1.13 0.91
CA TYR A 227 22.96 -0.88 -0.31
C TYR A 227 23.39 0.44 -0.95
N LEU A 228 23.59 1.51 -0.17
CA LEU A 228 24.11 2.78 -0.67
C LEU A 228 25.50 2.61 -1.31
N ALA A 229 26.35 1.75 -0.75
CA ALA A 229 27.64 1.41 -1.33
C ALA A 229 27.51 0.69 -2.68
N VAL A 230 26.62 -0.31 -2.79
CA VAL A 230 26.34 -0.99 -4.05
C VAL A 230 25.77 -0.01 -5.09
N GLN A 231 24.82 0.84 -4.71
CA GLN A 231 24.28 1.89 -5.59
C GLN A 231 25.38 2.85 -6.09
N THR A 232 26.30 3.24 -5.20
CA THR A 232 27.44 4.10 -5.55
C THR A 232 28.38 3.40 -6.54
N LEU A 233 28.66 2.11 -6.34
CA LEU A 233 29.51 1.32 -7.22
C LEU A 233 28.86 1.02 -8.57
N LEU A 234 27.54 0.81 -8.62
CA LEU A 234 26.79 0.68 -9.88
C LEU A 234 26.97 1.92 -10.78
N LYS A 235 27.06 3.12 -10.18
CA LYS A 235 27.29 4.37 -10.90
C LYS A 235 28.77 4.61 -11.25
N ALA A 236 29.69 4.18 -10.39
CA ALA A 236 31.13 4.46 -10.51
C ALA A 236 31.94 3.35 -11.20
N LYS A 237 31.37 2.16 -11.39
CA LYS A 237 32.00 0.89 -11.81
C LYS A 237 33.03 0.32 -10.83
N SER A 238 34.05 1.09 -10.48
CA SER A 238 35.14 0.65 -9.60
C SER A 238 35.64 1.80 -8.73
N LEU A 239 35.93 1.53 -7.45
CA LEU A 239 36.42 2.53 -6.48
C LEU A 239 37.41 1.91 -5.50
N SER A 240 38.42 2.67 -5.09
CA SER A 240 39.19 2.33 -3.90
C SER A 240 38.33 2.46 -2.63
N HIS A 241 38.74 1.82 -1.53
CA HIS A 241 38.04 1.92 -0.24
C HIS A 241 37.95 3.37 0.26
N LYS A 242 39.03 4.14 0.12
CA LYS A 242 39.09 5.54 0.52
C LYS A 242 38.12 6.42 -0.27
N GLU A 243 38.05 6.21 -1.58
CA GLU A 243 37.09 6.93 -2.44
C GLU A 243 35.65 6.57 -2.10
N LEU A 244 35.36 5.30 -1.84
CA LEU A 244 34.03 4.87 -1.42
C LEU A 244 33.63 5.55 -0.11
N TYR A 245 34.50 5.57 0.90
CA TYR A 245 34.20 6.24 2.18
C TYR A 245 33.95 7.73 2.00
N LYS A 246 34.77 8.40 1.17
CA LYS A 246 34.60 9.81 0.85
C LYS A 246 33.26 10.08 0.17
N ARG A 247 32.86 9.28 -0.83
CA ARG A 247 31.57 9.42 -1.52
C ARG A 247 30.38 9.16 -0.60
N LEU A 248 30.51 8.20 0.32
CA LEU A 248 29.46 7.91 1.31
C LEU A 248 29.43 8.93 2.45
N GLY A 249 30.49 9.74 2.62
CA GLY A 249 30.63 10.70 3.71
C GLY A 249 30.77 10.05 5.08
N ILE A 250 31.50 8.93 5.16
CA ILE A 250 31.69 8.16 6.40
C ILE A 250 33.16 8.11 6.83
N SER A 251 33.39 7.90 8.12
CA SER A 251 34.75 7.74 8.66
C SER A 251 35.39 6.40 8.25
N GLU A 252 36.72 6.30 8.27
CA GLU A 252 37.42 5.02 7.99
C GLU A 252 36.98 3.90 8.94
N LYS A 253 36.70 4.22 10.21
CA LYS A 253 36.21 3.26 11.21
C LYS A 253 34.84 2.68 10.83
N GLU A 254 33.95 3.52 10.30
CA GLU A 254 32.66 3.08 9.77
C GLU A 254 32.83 2.32 8.46
N GLY A 255 33.73 2.78 7.60
CA GLY A 255 34.14 2.13 6.37
C GLY A 255 34.57 0.68 6.59
N LYS A 256 35.47 0.42 7.54
CA LYS A 256 35.90 -0.95 7.91
C LYS A 256 34.73 -1.83 8.37
N ARG A 257 33.73 -1.26 9.06
CA ARG A 257 32.50 -2.00 9.45
C ARG A 257 31.59 -2.26 8.26
N LEU A 258 31.49 -1.31 7.33
CA LEU A 258 30.77 -1.46 6.07
C LEU A 258 31.37 -2.58 5.22
N LEU A 259 32.68 -2.65 5.06
CA LEU A 259 33.32 -3.72 4.28
C LEU A 259 33.04 -5.12 4.85
N LYS A 260 33.03 -5.27 6.18
CA LYS A 260 32.62 -6.54 6.82
C LYS A 260 31.19 -6.93 6.46
N LYS A 261 30.27 -5.96 6.38
CA LYS A 261 28.89 -6.20 5.95
C LYS A 261 28.80 -6.55 4.46
N LEU A 262 29.59 -5.87 3.61
CA LEU A 262 29.66 -6.16 2.17
C LEU A 262 30.24 -7.55 1.91
N LYS A 263 31.30 -7.96 2.62
CA LYS A 263 31.84 -9.33 2.58
C LYS A 263 30.79 -10.37 2.97
N ARG A 264 30.04 -10.10 4.04
CA ARG A 264 28.92 -10.98 4.42
C ARG A 264 27.87 -11.05 3.31
N MET A 265 27.44 -9.91 2.76
CA MET A 265 26.47 -9.87 1.67
C MET A 265 26.94 -10.60 0.40
N HIS A 266 28.23 -10.50 0.10
CA HIS A 266 28.88 -11.24 -0.98
C HIS A 266 28.88 -12.75 -0.72
N LYS A 267 29.24 -13.18 0.50
CA LYS A 267 29.18 -14.59 0.90
C LYS A 267 27.75 -15.14 0.86
N ASP A 268 26.80 -14.40 1.43
CA ASP A 268 25.37 -14.77 1.48
C ASP A 268 24.74 -14.87 0.08
N SER A 269 25.35 -14.25 -0.94
CA SER A 269 24.91 -14.33 -2.35
C SER A 269 25.64 -15.42 -3.16
N GLY A 270 26.42 -16.28 -2.50
CA GLY A 270 27.23 -17.31 -3.18
C GLY A 270 28.39 -16.72 -3.97
N GLY A 271 28.92 -15.57 -3.54
CA GLY A 271 30.05 -14.90 -4.20
C GLY A 271 29.66 -14.13 -5.46
N ARG A 272 28.39 -13.77 -5.67
CA ARG A 272 27.91 -13.12 -6.90
C ARG A 272 27.98 -11.59 -6.90
N LEU A 273 28.33 -10.95 -5.79
CA LEU A 273 28.29 -9.49 -5.67
C LEU A 273 29.55 -8.76 -6.19
N PHE A 274 30.74 -9.28 -5.89
CA PHE A 274 32.03 -8.64 -6.19
C PHE A 274 32.89 -9.57 -7.04
N VAL A 275 33.81 -9.00 -7.81
CA VAL A 275 34.81 -9.77 -8.58
C VAL A 275 35.85 -10.39 -7.64
N ASP A 276 36.33 -9.60 -6.67
CA ASP A 276 37.34 -9.98 -5.67
C ASP A 276 36.81 -9.88 -4.23
N ASP A 277 37.58 -10.35 -3.25
CA ASP A 277 37.25 -10.17 -1.83
C ASP A 277 37.19 -8.66 -1.49
N PRO A 278 36.04 -8.13 -1.03
CA PRO A 278 35.90 -6.71 -0.73
C PRO A 278 36.78 -6.21 0.42
N LEU A 279 37.44 -7.10 1.18
CA LEU A 279 38.43 -6.73 2.20
C LEU A 279 39.87 -6.55 1.67
N LYS A 280 40.15 -6.88 0.40
CA LYS A 280 41.49 -6.74 -0.17
C LYS A 280 41.81 -5.26 -0.42
N GLU A 281 42.57 -4.63 0.47
CA GLU A 281 42.84 -3.17 0.43
C GLU A 281 43.61 -2.71 -0.82
N ASP A 282 44.44 -3.58 -1.40
CA ASP A 282 45.27 -3.25 -2.58
C ASP A 282 44.52 -3.37 -3.92
N ALA A 283 43.25 -3.81 -3.90
CA ALA A 283 42.44 -3.98 -5.10
C ALA A 283 41.20 -3.05 -5.04
N PRO A 284 40.81 -2.46 -6.18
CA PRO A 284 39.63 -1.62 -6.21
C PRO A 284 38.35 -2.46 -6.06
N LEU A 285 37.39 -1.95 -5.31
CA LEU A 285 36.07 -2.57 -5.15
C LEU A 285 35.32 -2.51 -6.47
N THR A 286 35.08 -3.68 -7.05
CA THR A 286 34.42 -3.84 -8.35
C THR A 286 33.29 -4.85 -8.25
N LEU A 287 32.08 -4.45 -8.65
CA LEU A 287 30.92 -5.34 -8.70
C LEU A 287 31.06 -6.33 -9.86
N GLN A 288 30.43 -7.50 -9.76
CA GLN A 288 30.30 -8.36 -10.93
C GLN A 288 29.41 -7.71 -11.98
N GLU A 289 29.73 -7.94 -13.26
CA GLU A 289 29.00 -7.35 -14.39
C GLU A 289 27.50 -7.67 -14.34
N ASN A 290 27.14 -8.88 -13.90
CA ASN A 290 25.76 -9.33 -13.83
C ASN A 290 24.92 -8.63 -12.75
N VAL A 291 25.55 -7.90 -11.80
CA VAL A 291 24.83 -7.20 -10.73
C VAL A 291 23.98 -6.06 -11.30
N LYS A 292 24.40 -5.41 -12.39
CA LYS A 292 23.63 -4.31 -12.99
C LYS A 292 22.25 -4.74 -13.50
N TYR A 293 22.07 -6.03 -13.78
CA TYR A 293 20.84 -6.61 -14.28
C TYR A 293 19.87 -7.06 -13.17
N TYR A 294 20.15 -6.78 -11.89
CA TYR A 294 19.29 -7.16 -10.78
C TYR A 294 17.84 -6.66 -10.93
N TRP A 295 17.68 -5.44 -11.42
CA TRP A 295 16.39 -4.82 -11.60
C TRP A 295 15.61 -5.41 -12.78
N PRO A 296 16.13 -5.44 -14.03
CA PRO A 296 15.39 -5.98 -15.16
C PRO A 296 15.02 -7.47 -14.97
N ARG A 297 15.90 -8.29 -14.35
CA ARG A 297 15.57 -9.68 -13.99
C ARG A 297 14.30 -9.78 -13.12
N VAL A 298 14.24 -8.99 -12.07
CA VAL A 298 13.10 -9.01 -11.12
C VAL A 298 11.84 -8.41 -11.74
N LYS A 299 11.97 -7.41 -12.64
CA LYS A 299 10.83 -6.90 -13.42
C LYS A 299 10.21 -7.98 -14.31
N GLU A 300 11.04 -8.68 -15.07
CA GLU A 300 10.59 -9.70 -16.03
C GLU A 300 9.83 -10.82 -15.31
N VAL A 301 10.34 -11.28 -14.17
CA VAL A 301 9.63 -12.26 -13.33
C VAL A 301 8.32 -11.69 -12.78
N ALA A 302 8.31 -10.44 -12.28
CA ALA A 302 7.08 -9.85 -11.74
C ALA A 302 5.97 -9.74 -12.79
N PHE A 303 6.30 -9.35 -14.03
CA PHE A 303 5.33 -9.31 -15.13
C PHE A 303 4.90 -10.71 -15.56
N SER A 304 5.83 -11.65 -15.70
CA SER A 304 5.52 -13.05 -16.05
C SER A 304 4.54 -13.69 -15.05
N ILE A 305 4.73 -13.46 -13.74
CA ILE A 305 3.80 -13.95 -12.72
C ILE A 305 2.43 -13.27 -12.82
N ALA A 306 2.38 -11.94 -12.99
CA ALA A 306 1.10 -11.24 -13.14
C ALA A 306 0.33 -11.69 -14.41
N GLU A 307 1.03 -11.88 -15.52
CA GLU A 307 0.46 -12.40 -16.77
C GLU A 307 -0.03 -13.84 -16.60
N ARG A 308 0.74 -14.69 -15.92
CA ARG A 308 0.30 -16.05 -15.57
C ARG A 308 -1.01 -16.02 -14.79
N VAL A 309 -1.12 -15.16 -13.78
CA VAL A 309 -2.29 -15.11 -12.90
C VAL A 309 -3.55 -14.62 -13.63
N PHE A 310 -3.42 -13.61 -14.50
CA PHE A 310 -4.60 -12.92 -15.08
C PHE A 310 -4.86 -13.20 -16.56
N SER A 311 -3.91 -13.79 -17.28
CA SER A 311 -4.00 -13.96 -18.75
C SER A 311 -3.74 -15.39 -19.22
N SER A 312 -3.22 -16.28 -18.37
CA SER A 312 -2.97 -17.68 -18.74
C SER A 312 -4.19 -18.57 -18.51
N SER A 313 -4.25 -19.67 -19.26
CA SER A 313 -5.18 -20.79 -19.01
C SER A 313 -4.64 -21.79 -17.97
N GLU A 314 -3.38 -21.66 -17.56
CA GLU A 314 -2.79 -22.52 -16.52
C GLU A 314 -3.29 -22.15 -15.11
N HIS A 315 -3.08 -23.05 -14.15
CA HIS A 315 -3.43 -22.77 -12.77
C HIS A 315 -2.64 -21.55 -12.23
N PRO A 316 -3.31 -20.50 -11.69
CA PRO A 316 -2.66 -19.23 -11.34
C PRO A 316 -1.52 -19.34 -10.31
N LEU A 317 -1.65 -20.27 -9.35
CA LEU A 317 -0.69 -20.42 -8.24
C LEU A 317 0.25 -21.63 -8.37
N MET A 318 0.03 -22.52 -9.34
CA MET A 318 0.77 -23.77 -9.42
C MET A 318 1.84 -23.61 -10.49
N VAL A 319 3.10 -23.83 -10.15
CA VAL A 319 4.26 -23.73 -11.05
C VAL A 319 4.80 -25.13 -11.36
N ASP A 320 5.58 -25.25 -12.44
CA ASP A 320 6.22 -26.50 -12.86
C ASP A 320 5.27 -27.71 -12.98
N LYS A 321 4.11 -27.49 -13.62
CA LYS A 321 3.10 -28.53 -13.92
C LYS A 321 2.58 -29.32 -12.71
N GLY A 322 2.61 -28.74 -11.51
CA GLY A 322 1.99 -29.36 -10.32
C GLY A 322 2.92 -29.72 -9.19
N GLU A 323 4.21 -29.43 -9.33
CA GLU A 323 5.18 -29.79 -8.29
C GLU A 323 5.34 -28.72 -7.20
N THR A 324 5.07 -27.45 -7.53
CA THR A 324 5.33 -26.35 -6.58
C THR A 324 4.24 -25.28 -6.60
N TRP A 325 3.96 -24.71 -5.42
CA TRP A 325 3.00 -23.64 -5.24
C TRP A 325 3.68 -22.27 -5.06
N LEU A 326 3.11 -21.23 -5.67
CA LEU A 326 3.35 -19.85 -5.27
C LEU A 326 2.65 -19.59 -3.95
N THR A 327 3.42 -19.16 -2.96
CA THR A 327 2.90 -18.83 -1.65
C THR A 327 2.40 -17.39 -1.58
N VAL A 328 1.63 -17.05 -0.54
CA VAL A 328 1.29 -15.65 -0.23
C VAL A 328 2.55 -14.78 -0.06
N ILE A 329 3.63 -15.34 0.48
CA ILE A 329 4.90 -14.62 0.61
C ILE A 329 5.52 -14.32 -0.77
N ASP A 330 5.42 -15.25 -1.72
CA ASP A 330 5.87 -15.05 -3.10
C ASP A 330 5.01 -13.99 -3.82
N LEU A 331 3.68 -14.10 -3.74
CA LEU A 331 2.75 -13.13 -4.32
C LEU A 331 2.98 -11.72 -3.75
N ASN A 332 3.14 -11.60 -2.43
CA ASN A 332 3.41 -10.31 -1.79
C ASN A 332 4.81 -9.78 -2.10
N THR A 333 5.78 -10.66 -2.34
CA THR A 333 7.10 -10.28 -2.85
C THR A 333 6.98 -9.66 -4.24
N ILE A 334 6.21 -10.28 -5.14
CA ILE A 334 5.91 -9.70 -6.47
C ILE A 334 5.14 -8.38 -6.34
N ASN A 335 4.13 -8.29 -5.48
CA ASN A 335 3.40 -7.04 -5.25
C ASN A 335 4.32 -5.90 -4.75
N ALA A 336 5.29 -6.21 -3.88
CA ALA A 336 6.29 -5.23 -3.43
C ALA A 336 7.15 -4.72 -4.61
N VAL A 337 7.48 -5.59 -5.55
CA VAL A 337 8.18 -5.26 -6.78
C VAL A 337 7.29 -4.43 -7.70
N LEU A 338 6.03 -4.82 -7.92
CA LEU A 338 5.09 -4.09 -8.79
C LEU A 338 4.87 -2.65 -8.33
N ILE A 339 4.78 -2.38 -7.01
CA ILE A 339 4.74 -1.00 -6.49
C ILE A 339 5.99 -0.20 -6.87
N ARG A 340 7.17 -0.84 -6.84
CA ARG A 340 8.44 -0.18 -7.21
C ARG A 340 8.52 0.07 -8.71
N ILE A 341 8.02 -0.85 -9.54
CA ILE A 341 7.91 -0.65 -10.99
C ILE A 341 6.93 0.49 -11.28
N LEU A 342 5.79 0.52 -10.58
CA LEU A 342 4.78 1.57 -10.74
C LEU A 342 5.36 2.94 -10.40
N LYS A 343 6.12 3.04 -9.31
CA LYS A 343 6.84 4.26 -8.93
C LYS A 343 7.77 4.74 -10.05
N GLU A 344 8.64 3.86 -10.54
CA GLU A 344 9.61 4.19 -11.59
C GLU A 344 8.91 4.65 -12.86
N LYS A 345 7.96 3.85 -13.39
CA LYS A 345 7.23 4.20 -14.61
C LYS A 345 6.42 5.50 -14.45
N ALA A 346 5.77 5.70 -13.31
CA ALA A 346 5.01 6.91 -13.03
C ALA A 346 5.89 8.16 -13.01
N GLN A 347 7.09 8.07 -12.42
CA GLN A 347 8.06 9.15 -12.42
C GLN A 347 8.61 9.43 -13.83
N GLU A 348 8.99 8.39 -14.57
CA GLU A 348 9.53 8.52 -15.94
C GLU A 348 8.52 9.15 -16.91
N ARG A 349 7.23 8.90 -16.72
CA ARG A 349 6.15 9.39 -17.60
C ARG A 349 5.40 10.61 -17.07
N GLY A 350 5.76 11.12 -15.89
CA GLY A 350 5.05 12.25 -15.27
C GLY A 350 3.60 11.93 -14.90
N VAL A 351 3.29 10.66 -14.55
CA VAL A 351 1.96 10.24 -14.11
C VAL A 351 1.85 10.37 -12.60
N LEU A 352 0.82 11.08 -12.14
CA LEU A 352 0.52 11.21 -10.72
C LEU A 352 -0.32 10.03 -10.23
N VAL A 353 0.23 9.21 -9.34
CA VAL A 353 -0.49 8.10 -8.69
C VAL A 353 -0.86 8.49 -7.26
N VAL A 354 -2.15 8.49 -6.96
CA VAL A 354 -2.71 8.86 -5.66
C VAL A 354 -3.49 7.69 -5.07
N GLY A 355 -3.01 7.16 -3.95
CA GLY A 355 -3.74 6.18 -3.15
C GLY A 355 -4.71 6.89 -2.20
N ILE A 356 -5.96 6.44 -2.12
CA ILE A 356 -6.99 7.00 -1.24
C ILE A 356 -7.46 5.91 -0.28
N ALA A 357 -7.67 6.26 0.99
CA ALA A 357 -8.29 5.37 1.97
C ALA A 357 -9.57 5.98 2.53
N LYS A 358 -10.69 5.28 2.33
CA LYS A 358 -12.00 5.57 2.96
C LYS A 358 -11.90 5.36 4.47
N ASP A 359 -11.65 4.12 4.87
CA ASP A 359 -11.53 3.71 6.26
C ASP A 359 -10.06 3.57 6.66
N THR A 360 -9.68 4.22 7.75
CA THR A 360 -8.33 4.12 8.30
C THR A 360 -8.35 4.21 9.81
N SER A 361 -7.62 3.30 10.45
CA SER A 361 -7.35 3.32 11.89
C SER A 361 -6.02 4.03 12.21
N ALA A 362 -5.44 4.74 11.24
CA ALA A 362 -4.21 5.51 11.36
C ALA A 362 -4.25 6.50 12.54
N SER A 363 -3.08 6.72 13.11
CA SER A 363 -2.90 7.57 14.32
C SER A 363 -1.60 8.37 14.28
N GLU A 364 -0.83 8.28 13.20
CA GLU A 364 0.47 8.93 13.06
C GLU A 364 0.38 10.45 13.07
N PHE A 365 -0.75 11.04 12.63
CA PHE A 365 -0.93 12.47 12.66
C PHE A 365 -0.93 12.95 14.12
N LEU A 366 -1.78 12.37 14.96
CA LEU A 366 -1.84 12.69 16.39
C LEU A 366 -0.59 12.25 17.15
N ARG A 367 -0.02 11.11 16.80
CA ARG A 367 1.05 10.45 17.58
C ARG A 367 2.45 10.93 17.24
N ALA A 368 2.67 11.49 16.04
CA ALA A 368 3.99 11.90 15.56
C ALA A 368 4.00 13.26 14.85
N VAL A 369 3.07 13.52 13.93
CA VAL A 369 3.05 14.78 13.15
C VAL A 369 2.78 15.97 14.06
N ILE A 370 1.70 15.95 14.85
CA ILE A 370 1.36 17.01 15.79
C ILE A 370 2.45 17.21 16.85
N PRO A 371 2.99 16.16 17.51
CA PRO A 371 4.14 16.31 18.40
C PRO A 371 5.37 16.96 17.73
N TYR A 372 5.65 16.63 16.48
CA TYR A 372 6.75 17.25 15.75
C TYR A 372 6.47 18.70 15.35
N ALA A 373 5.22 19.01 14.98
CA ALA A 373 4.75 20.38 14.72
C ALA A 373 4.98 21.29 15.95
N LYS A 374 4.74 20.78 17.17
CA LYS A 374 5.06 21.50 18.42
C LYS A 374 6.54 21.81 18.55
N VAL A 375 7.40 20.82 18.31
CA VAL A 375 8.85 21.01 18.38
C VAL A 375 9.33 22.03 17.36
N LYS A 376 8.68 22.09 16.19
CA LYS A 376 8.98 23.05 15.14
C LYS A 376 8.34 24.42 15.33
N GLY A 377 7.58 24.63 16.41
CA GLY A 377 6.88 25.89 16.67
C GLY A 377 5.76 26.18 15.68
N LEU A 378 5.30 25.19 14.92
CA LEU A 378 4.17 25.34 14.01
C LEU A 378 2.85 25.47 14.79
N ILE A 379 2.79 24.83 15.96
CA ILE A 379 1.71 24.95 16.93
C ILE A 379 2.28 25.14 18.35
N PRO A 380 1.51 25.69 19.30
CA PRO A 380 1.98 25.93 20.67
C PRO A 380 2.47 24.65 21.37
N PRO A 381 3.57 24.70 22.15
CA PRO A 381 4.18 23.51 22.75
C PRO A 381 3.31 22.87 23.86
N ASP A 382 2.55 23.69 24.58
CA ASP A 382 1.65 23.33 25.68
C ASP A 382 0.26 22.87 25.22
N GLU A 383 0.02 22.88 23.90
CA GLU A 383 -1.26 22.54 23.30
C GLU A 383 -1.75 21.14 23.70
N ARG A 384 -2.91 21.02 24.34
CA ARG A 384 -3.47 19.72 24.76
C ARG A 384 -4.53 19.25 23.78
N LEU A 385 -4.29 18.10 23.15
CA LEU A 385 -5.25 17.43 22.29
C LEU A 385 -6.16 16.50 23.10
N PRO A 386 -7.43 16.32 22.68
CA PRO A 386 -8.29 15.32 23.28
C PRO A 386 -7.74 13.91 23.06
N ASN A 387 -8.13 12.97 23.94
CA ASN A 387 -7.76 11.57 23.83
C ASN A 387 -8.60 10.83 22.76
N LEU A 388 -8.53 11.30 21.52
CA LEU A 388 -8.99 10.58 20.33
C LEU A 388 -7.82 9.76 19.79
N LYS A 389 -8.08 8.50 19.44
CA LYS A 389 -7.03 7.55 19.03
C LYS A 389 -6.82 7.48 17.52
N HIS A 390 -7.75 8.01 16.73
CA HIS A 390 -7.77 7.85 15.28
C HIS A 390 -7.77 9.22 14.60
N ASP A 391 -6.87 9.39 13.63
CA ASP A 391 -6.66 10.65 12.93
C ASP A 391 -7.90 11.09 12.15
N ARG A 392 -8.54 10.16 11.41
CA ARG A 392 -9.76 10.46 10.65
C ARG A 392 -10.87 10.99 11.55
N ALA A 393 -11.13 10.31 12.67
CA ALA A 393 -12.17 10.73 13.62
C ALA A 393 -11.83 12.10 14.24
N PHE A 394 -10.57 12.30 14.62
CA PHE A 394 -10.10 13.58 15.15
C PHE A 394 -10.28 14.73 14.16
N LEU A 395 -9.82 14.56 12.92
CA LEU A 395 -9.91 15.60 11.88
C LEU A 395 -11.35 15.87 11.45
N THR A 396 -12.18 14.82 11.35
CA THR A 396 -13.60 14.97 11.03
C THR A 396 -14.29 15.83 12.09
N ILE A 397 -14.14 15.47 13.38
CA ILE A 397 -14.74 16.21 14.49
C ILE A 397 -14.17 17.63 14.56
N LEU A 398 -12.84 17.78 14.48
CA LEU A 398 -12.15 19.08 14.51
C LEU A 398 -12.73 20.04 13.46
N SER A 399 -12.90 19.55 12.23
CA SER A 399 -13.45 20.36 11.14
C SER A 399 -14.92 20.72 11.38
N SER A 400 -15.76 19.77 11.81
CA SER A 400 -17.19 19.97 12.06
C SER A 400 -17.50 20.87 13.25
N THR A 401 -16.68 20.84 14.31
CA THR A 401 -16.87 21.72 15.48
C THR A 401 -16.33 23.14 15.26
N ASN A 402 -15.61 23.38 14.16
CA ASN A 402 -14.98 24.67 13.85
C ASN A 402 -15.25 25.08 12.39
N PRO A 403 -16.52 25.17 11.95
CA PRO A 403 -16.85 25.29 10.54
C PRO A 403 -16.42 26.62 9.90
N SER A 404 -16.21 27.66 10.71
CA SER A 404 -15.65 28.95 10.27
C SER A 404 -14.14 28.90 10.03
N LEU A 405 -13.41 28.06 10.77
CA LEU A 405 -11.94 27.99 10.74
C LEU A 405 -11.43 27.01 9.69
N PHE A 406 -12.14 25.89 9.49
CA PHE A 406 -11.70 24.83 8.58
C PHE A 406 -12.65 24.78 7.37
N LYS A 407 -12.45 25.65 6.37
CA LYS A 407 -13.31 25.64 5.17
C LYS A 407 -12.90 24.54 4.19
N ALA A 408 -13.86 23.71 3.79
CA ALA A 408 -13.65 22.70 2.74
C ALA A 408 -13.64 23.39 1.36
N PRO A 409 -12.78 22.96 0.41
CA PRO A 409 -11.84 21.86 0.50
C PRO A 409 -10.58 22.22 1.30
N TRP A 410 -10.08 21.29 2.11
CA TRP A 410 -8.81 21.42 2.82
C TRP A 410 -8.05 20.10 2.87
N ARG A 411 -6.73 20.20 3.08
CA ARG A 411 -5.85 19.06 3.41
C ARG A 411 -5.01 19.35 4.65
N THR A 412 -4.47 18.33 5.31
CA THR A 412 -3.42 18.52 6.31
C THR A 412 -2.10 18.88 5.62
N ILE A 413 -1.12 19.31 6.40
CA ILE A 413 0.27 19.28 5.97
C ILE A 413 0.66 17.86 5.53
N GLY A 414 1.48 17.78 4.49
CA GLY A 414 2.08 16.56 4.00
C GLY A 414 3.26 16.14 4.86
N TYR A 415 3.42 14.84 5.03
CA TYR A 415 4.53 14.25 5.79
C TYR A 415 4.93 12.90 5.23
N ASP A 416 6.18 12.52 5.48
CA ASP A 416 6.72 11.24 5.02
C ASP A 416 6.00 10.04 5.66
N SER A 417 5.76 8.98 4.88
CA SER A 417 5.24 7.72 5.39
C SER A 417 6.06 7.12 6.53
N CYS A 418 7.33 7.49 6.72
CA CYS A 418 8.13 7.01 7.83
C CYS A 418 7.57 7.39 9.21
N PHE A 419 6.75 8.46 9.28
CA PHE A 419 6.06 8.90 10.50
C PHE A 419 5.09 7.84 11.05
N THR A 420 4.61 6.90 10.22
CA THR A 420 3.82 5.74 10.66
C THR A 420 4.54 4.89 11.71
N THR A 421 5.87 4.89 11.68
CA THR A 421 6.75 4.15 12.61
C THR A 421 7.31 5.03 13.73
N LEU A 422 6.89 6.29 13.82
CA LEU A 422 7.33 7.25 14.83
C LEU A 422 6.24 7.54 15.85
N ILE A 423 6.67 7.93 17.05
CA ILE A 423 5.84 8.46 18.14
C ILE A 423 6.59 9.61 18.82
N GLN A 424 5.86 10.41 19.60
CA GLN A 424 6.45 11.46 20.44
C GLN A 424 7.64 10.96 21.28
N GLY A 425 8.72 11.74 21.25
CA GLY A 425 9.95 11.48 22.01
C GLY A 425 9.84 11.83 23.49
N ASP A 426 10.99 11.88 24.16
CA ASP A 426 11.15 12.06 25.61
C ASP A 426 11.70 13.45 25.98
N GLY A 427 11.52 14.45 25.12
CA GLY A 427 12.05 15.82 25.29
C GLY A 427 13.52 15.98 24.88
N ASN A 428 14.35 14.95 25.04
CA ASN A 428 15.75 14.94 24.57
C ASN A 428 15.89 14.68 23.06
N VAL A 429 14.91 14.01 22.48
CA VAL A 429 14.73 13.87 21.03
C VAL A 429 13.27 14.16 20.69
N PRO A 430 12.98 14.79 19.54
CA PRO A 430 11.61 15.10 19.13
C PRO A 430 10.74 13.86 18.96
N LEU A 431 11.29 12.81 18.35
CA LEU A 431 10.56 11.59 17.98
C LEU A 431 11.37 10.33 18.32
N ARG A 432 10.66 9.22 18.49
CA ARG A 432 11.26 7.88 18.68
C ARG A 432 10.51 6.82 17.89
N ALA A 433 11.18 5.72 17.57
CA ALA A 433 10.58 4.59 16.90
C ALA A 433 9.49 3.92 17.77
N ALA A 434 8.30 3.71 17.22
CA ALA A 434 7.20 3.01 17.86
C ALA A 434 7.56 1.55 18.19
N ARG A 435 8.18 0.86 17.23
CA ARG A 435 8.56 -0.56 17.31
C ARG A 435 10.06 -0.76 17.08
N ARG A 436 10.88 0.02 17.80
CA ARG A 436 12.36 0.01 17.78
C ARG A 436 13.04 0.43 16.48
N ALA A 437 12.41 0.28 15.31
CA ALA A 437 12.96 0.66 14.01
C ALA A 437 12.09 1.74 13.33
N VAL A 438 12.74 2.61 12.57
CA VAL A 438 12.08 3.61 11.71
C VAL A 438 12.15 3.09 10.28
N SER A 439 11.02 3.12 9.57
CA SER A 439 10.97 2.76 8.14
C SER A 439 11.84 3.69 7.28
N LEU A 440 12.09 3.28 6.03
CA LEU A 440 12.89 4.09 5.10
C LEU A 440 12.11 5.34 4.71
N GLU A 441 12.75 6.49 4.81
CA GLU A 441 12.21 7.78 4.41
C GLU A 441 12.22 7.98 2.88
N ARG A 442 11.51 9.00 2.41
CA ARG A 442 11.39 9.46 1.02
C ARG A 442 10.87 8.41 0.04
N GLN A 443 9.96 7.57 0.52
CA GLN A 443 9.26 6.58 -0.31
C GLN A 443 7.89 7.11 -0.73
N PHE A 444 7.11 7.58 0.23
CA PHE A 444 5.75 8.07 0.04
C PHE A 444 5.49 9.31 0.89
N VAL A 445 4.66 10.20 0.38
CA VAL A 445 4.10 11.36 1.10
C VAL A 445 2.65 11.07 1.43
N ARG A 446 2.22 11.44 2.63
CA ARG A 446 0.87 11.21 3.15
C ARG A 446 0.24 12.52 3.61
N GLY A 447 -1.08 12.57 3.55
CA GLY A 447 -1.90 13.62 4.15
C GLY A 447 -3.35 13.18 4.29
N TYR A 448 -4.17 14.04 4.89
CA TYR A 448 -5.62 13.87 4.94
C TYR A 448 -6.29 15.01 4.21
N PHE A 449 -7.51 14.79 3.71
CA PHE A 449 -8.30 15.81 3.06
C PHE A 449 -9.80 15.68 3.34
N GLN A 450 -10.53 16.77 3.15
CA GLN A 450 -12.00 16.83 3.15
C GLN A 450 -12.44 17.80 2.07
N LEU A 451 -13.42 17.43 1.25
CA LEU A 451 -13.75 18.18 0.02
C LEU A 451 -15.02 19.02 0.11
N ARG A 452 -16.04 18.56 0.84
CA ARG A 452 -17.38 19.18 0.82
C ARG A 452 -17.86 19.58 2.21
N GLU A 453 -18.56 20.72 2.26
CA GLU A 453 -19.42 21.16 3.36
C GLU A 453 -20.82 21.46 2.82
N PHE A 454 -21.86 21.29 3.63
CA PHE A 454 -23.23 21.57 3.23
C PHE A 454 -23.51 23.07 3.36
N GLU A 455 -24.19 23.65 2.37
CA GLU A 455 -24.53 25.09 2.38
C GLU A 455 -25.49 25.46 3.51
N SER A 456 -26.45 24.56 3.83
CA SER A 456 -27.44 24.79 4.87
C SER A 456 -26.89 24.67 6.30
N ASP A 457 -25.87 23.84 6.49
CA ASP A 457 -25.18 23.65 7.77
C ASP A 457 -23.72 23.27 7.53
N GLY A 458 -22.84 24.25 7.71
CA GLY A 458 -21.40 24.06 7.53
C GLY A 458 -20.78 23.06 8.50
N ALA A 459 -21.46 22.63 9.57
CA ALA A 459 -20.97 21.55 10.44
C ALA A 459 -21.15 20.15 9.82
N VAL A 460 -22.12 20.01 8.90
CA VAL A 460 -22.36 18.78 8.11
C VAL A 460 -21.45 18.79 6.88
N ARG A 461 -20.64 17.73 6.75
CA ARG A 461 -19.50 17.70 5.82
C ARG A 461 -19.23 16.30 5.29
N SER A 462 -18.48 16.20 4.20
CA SER A 462 -17.97 14.91 3.73
C SER A 462 -17.04 14.27 4.78
N PRO A 463 -16.87 12.94 4.78
CA PRO A 463 -15.82 12.30 5.59
C PRO A 463 -14.43 12.87 5.30
N THR A 464 -13.53 12.78 6.28
CA THR A 464 -12.09 12.97 6.04
C THR A 464 -11.50 11.68 5.46
N PHE A 465 -10.74 11.81 4.38
CA PHE A 465 -10.04 10.73 3.71
C PHE A 465 -8.53 10.86 3.91
N LEU A 466 -7.83 9.73 3.90
CA LEU A 466 -6.36 9.73 3.78
C LEU A 466 -5.99 9.65 2.31
N TYR A 467 -4.97 10.39 1.91
CA TYR A 467 -4.30 10.18 0.63
C TYR A 467 -2.81 9.93 0.83
N ASP A 468 -2.22 9.21 -0.10
CA ASP A 468 -0.78 9.15 -0.27
C ASP A 468 -0.35 9.10 -1.73
N ARG A 469 0.93 9.39 -1.96
CA ARG A 469 1.54 9.44 -3.28
C ARG A 469 3.01 9.02 -3.19
N PHE A 470 3.61 8.70 -4.32
CA PHE A 470 5.06 8.55 -4.38
C PHE A 470 5.76 9.89 -4.06
N TYR A 471 6.92 9.80 -3.40
CA TYR A 471 7.81 10.93 -3.26
C TYR A 471 8.32 11.37 -4.64
N ASN A 472 8.23 12.66 -4.95
CA ASN A 472 8.73 13.26 -6.18
C ASN A 472 9.96 14.13 -5.86
N PRO A 473 11.19 13.70 -6.22
CA PRO A 473 12.40 14.45 -5.93
C PRO A 473 12.43 15.88 -6.51
N GLU A 474 11.75 16.15 -7.61
CA GLU A 474 11.76 17.46 -8.27
C GLU A 474 11.05 18.53 -7.42
N VAL A 475 9.98 18.14 -6.73
CA VAL A 475 9.14 19.05 -5.94
C VAL A 475 9.39 18.90 -4.43
N ASP A 476 9.62 17.68 -3.95
CA ASP A 476 9.62 17.36 -2.53
C ASP A 476 10.99 17.58 -1.86
N GLU A 477 12.10 17.61 -2.62
CA GLU A 477 13.45 17.66 -2.03
C GLU A 477 13.70 18.93 -1.22
N ARG A 478 13.05 20.04 -1.58
CA ARG A 478 13.12 21.31 -0.82
C ARG A 478 12.47 21.23 0.57
N PHE A 479 11.59 20.26 0.80
CA PHE A 479 10.88 20.04 2.08
C PHE A 479 11.52 18.96 2.93
N VAL A 480 12.70 18.47 2.55
CA VAL A 480 13.45 17.51 3.35
C VAL A 480 14.01 18.20 4.59
N VAL A 481 13.77 17.60 5.76
CA VAL A 481 14.31 18.09 7.03
C VAL A 481 15.19 17.04 7.70
N GLU A 482 16.21 17.48 8.43
CA GLU A 482 16.96 16.59 9.32
C GLU A 482 16.22 16.43 10.65
N ILE A 483 15.93 15.19 11.03
CA ILE A 483 15.32 14.85 12.33
C ILE A 483 16.23 13.90 13.09
N THR A 484 16.59 14.26 14.32
CA THR A 484 17.20 13.32 15.26
C THR A 484 16.11 12.50 15.94
N VAL A 485 16.15 11.18 15.80
CA VAL A 485 15.18 10.26 16.40
C VAL A 485 15.87 9.20 17.25
N ARG A 486 15.15 8.62 18.22
CA ARG A 486 15.63 7.45 18.95
C ARG A 486 15.20 6.15 18.25
N GLU A 487 16.17 5.42 17.70
CA GLU A 487 15.99 4.13 17.02
C GLU A 487 16.86 3.07 17.72
N ARG A 488 16.28 1.94 18.12
CA ARG A 488 16.97 0.85 18.86
C ARG A 488 17.81 1.34 20.06
N GLY A 489 17.28 2.33 20.80
CA GLY A 489 17.94 2.93 21.97
C GLY A 489 19.05 3.94 21.65
N ARG A 490 19.35 4.20 20.38
CA ARG A 490 20.40 5.15 19.94
C ARG A 490 19.78 6.37 19.24
N LYS A 491 20.47 7.50 19.32
CA LYS A 491 20.13 8.69 18.51
C LYS A 491 20.61 8.45 17.08
N VAL A 492 19.72 8.60 16.11
CA VAL A 492 20.02 8.50 14.68
C VAL A 492 19.42 9.69 13.95
N LYS A 493 20.05 10.11 12.85
CA LYS A 493 19.49 11.13 11.96
C LYS A 493 18.70 10.44 10.85
N ILE A 494 17.52 10.97 10.55
CA ILE A 494 16.70 10.63 9.38
C ILE A 494 16.44 11.90 8.57
N TYR A 495 16.15 11.74 7.28
CA TYR A 495 15.92 12.85 6.37
C TYR A 495 14.56 12.77 5.65
N PRO A 496 13.43 12.79 6.39
CA PRO A 496 12.10 12.66 5.82
C PRO A 496 11.61 13.94 5.14
N TYR A 497 10.61 13.76 4.28
CA TYR A 497 9.74 14.84 3.82
C TYR A 497 8.89 15.40 4.98
N TRP A 498 8.86 16.73 5.10
CA TRP A 498 8.04 17.46 6.05
C TRP A 498 7.64 18.81 5.47
N GLU A 499 6.37 18.99 5.13
CA GLU A 499 5.90 20.24 4.50
C GLU A 499 6.03 21.47 5.42
N GLY A 500 5.78 21.30 6.73
CA GLY A 500 6.01 22.36 7.71
C GLY A 500 5.05 23.54 7.58
N ALA A 501 5.60 24.77 7.50
CA ALA A 501 4.81 26.00 7.37
C ALA A 501 4.62 26.43 5.92
N GLU A 502 5.51 26.01 5.04
CA GLU A 502 5.42 26.26 3.59
C GLU A 502 4.33 25.35 2.97
N GLU A 503 4.02 25.59 1.70
CA GLU A 503 3.01 24.83 0.96
C GLU A 503 3.64 24.12 -0.25
N ASN A 504 3.46 22.81 -0.31
CA ASN A 504 3.89 21.98 -1.42
C ASN A 504 2.87 22.10 -2.57
N PRO A 505 3.29 22.58 -3.75
CA PRO A 505 2.41 22.82 -4.89
C PRO A 505 1.82 21.51 -5.43
N LEU A 506 2.55 20.40 -5.37
CA LEU A 506 2.03 19.10 -5.81
C LEU A 506 0.90 18.61 -4.90
N ASP A 507 1.05 18.73 -3.58
CA ASP A 507 -0.01 18.35 -2.63
C ASP A 507 -1.25 19.25 -2.75
N SER A 508 -1.05 20.55 -3.03
CA SER A 508 -2.16 21.48 -3.29
C SER A 508 -2.83 21.25 -4.65
N PHE A 509 -2.06 20.89 -5.67
CA PHE A 509 -2.58 20.46 -6.96
C PHE A 509 -3.42 19.18 -6.84
N ILE A 510 -2.99 18.21 -6.03
CA ILE A 510 -3.78 17.00 -5.73
C ILE A 510 -5.11 17.35 -5.06
N LEU A 511 -5.11 18.27 -4.07
CA LEU A 511 -6.36 18.74 -3.47
C LEU A 511 -7.29 19.38 -4.51
N CYS A 512 -6.74 20.16 -5.45
CA CYS A 512 -7.48 20.72 -6.57
C CYS A 512 -8.11 19.63 -7.43
N LEU A 513 -7.33 18.66 -7.91
CA LEU A 513 -7.80 17.53 -8.71
C LEU A 513 -8.92 16.74 -8.02
N LEU A 514 -8.73 16.40 -6.74
CA LEU A 514 -9.72 15.67 -5.94
C LEU A 514 -11.03 16.45 -5.82
N SER A 515 -10.96 17.78 -5.59
CA SER A 515 -12.14 18.64 -5.45
C SER A 515 -12.99 18.77 -6.73
N LYS A 516 -12.42 18.38 -7.88
CA LYS A 516 -13.07 18.44 -9.19
C LYS A 516 -13.54 17.08 -9.70
N CYS A 517 -13.27 16.00 -8.94
CA CYS A 517 -13.47 14.62 -9.37
C CYS A 517 -14.34 13.81 -8.38
N ASP A 518 -15.13 14.48 -7.53
CA ASP A 518 -16.18 13.86 -6.71
C ASP A 518 -17.59 14.17 -7.26
N ASN A 519 -18.59 13.40 -6.84
CA ASN A 519 -19.99 13.66 -7.17
C ASN A 519 -20.76 14.02 -5.88
N PRO A 520 -21.10 15.30 -5.67
CA PRO A 520 -21.82 15.73 -4.46
C PRO A 520 -23.29 15.32 -4.43
N GLU A 521 -23.87 14.89 -5.56
CA GLU A 521 -25.29 14.49 -5.64
C GLU A 521 -25.54 13.09 -5.06
N ILE A 522 -24.49 12.27 -4.94
CA ILE A 522 -24.56 10.91 -4.39
C ILE A 522 -23.98 10.92 -2.98
N ILE A 523 -24.84 10.72 -1.97
CA ILE A 523 -24.44 10.73 -0.55
C ILE A 523 -23.32 9.71 -0.27
N GLU A 524 -23.36 8.52 -0.89
CA GLU A 524 -22.33 7.50 -0.73
C GLU A 524 -20.97 7.89 -1.32
N ALA A 525 -20.94 8.84 -2.25
CA ALA A 525 -19.74 9.30 -2.96
C ALA A 525 -19.32 10.72 -2.55
N ILE A 526 -20.00 11.34 -1.57
CA ILE A 526 -19.73 12.73 -1.19
C ILE A 526 -18.30 12.93 -0.71
N GLY A 527 -17.54 13.76 -1.41
CA GLY A 527 -16.12 13.99 -1.15
C GLY A 527 -15.21 12.77 -1.42
N HIS A 528 -15.75 11.67 -1.94
CA HIS A 528 -14.99 10.53 -2.44
C HIS A 528 -14.83 10.63 -3.97
N ASN A 529 -13.75 10.07 -4.50
CA ASN A 529 -13.47 10.11 -5.92
C ASN A 529 -14.53 9.32 -6.73
N GLN A 530 -15.10 9.94 -7.75
CA GLN A 530 -16.19 9.37 -8.54
C GLN A 530 -15.74 8.13 -9.34
N LEU A 531 -14.51 8.10 -9.85
CA LEU A 531 -13.99 6.96 -10.61
C LEU A 531 -13.83 5.73 -9.70
N LEU A 532 -13.31 5.93 -8.49
CA LEU A 532 -13.20 4.87 -7.48
C LEU A 532 -14.59 4.37 -7.03
N TYR A 533 -15.55 5.27 -6.84
CA TYR A 533 -16.93 4.88 -6.50
C TYR A 533 -17.55 3.96 -7.55
N ILE A 534 -17.43 4.32 -8.83
CA ILE A 534 -18.00 3.52 -9.93
C ILE A 534 -17.24 2.18 -10.07
N ALA A 535 -15.91 2.20 -9.93
CA ALA A 535 -15.09 1.00 -9.94
C ALA A 535 -15.52 0.00 -8.84
N ASP A 536 -15.67 0.46 -7.59
CA ASP A 536 -16.13 -0.33 -6.43
C ASP A 536 -17.48 -1.02 -6.70
N LYS A 537 -18.44 -0.27 -7.25
CA LYS A 537 -19.76 -0.82 -7.59
C LYS A 537 -19.67 -1.87 -8.70
N ALA A 538 -18.84 -1.63 -9.72
CA ALA A 538 -18.67 -2.56 -10.82
C ALA A 538 -18.06 -3.89 -10.35
N VAL A 539 -16.94 -3.85 -9.60
CA VAL A 539 -16.27 -5.09 -9.14
C VAL A 539 -17.13 -5.88 -8.16
N LYS A 540 -17.89 -5.23 -7.28
CA LYS A 540 -18.85 -5.91 -6.38
C LYS A 540 -19.95 -6.65 -7.13
N ASN A 541 -20.43 -6.06 -8.22
CA ASN A 541 -21.42 -6.71 -9.08
C ASN A 541 -20.81 -7.91 -9.84
N GLU A 542 -19.56 -7.77 -10.33
CA GLU A 542 -18.87 -8.87 -11.03
C GLU A 542 -18.61 -10.07 -10.13
N ILE A 543 -18.11 -9.86 -8.91
CA ILE A 543 -17.93 -10.93 -7.93
C ILE A 543 -19.23 -11.68 -7.67
N LYS A 544 -20.35 -10.95 -7.51
CA LYS A 544 -21.67 -11.56 -7.28
C LYS A 544 -22.13 -12.43 -8.45
N MET A 545 -21.88 -12.01 -9.69
CA MET A 545 -22.21 -12.80 -10.88
C MET A 545 -21.31 -14.03 -11.00
N MET A 546 -20.01 -13.85 -10.77
CA MET A 546 -18.99 -14.86 -10.98
C MET A 546 -19.13 -16.03 -9.99
N LYS A 547 -19.55 -15.74 -8.74
CA LYS A 547 -19.82 -16.75 -7.72
C LYS A 547 -20.79 -17.85 -8.17
N GLY A 548 -21.86 -17.46 -8.87
CA GLY A 548 -22.86 -18.40 -9.39
C GLY A 548 -22.31 -19.28 -10.52
N LEU A 549 -21.57 -18.68 -11.45
CA LEU A 549 -20.98 -19.38 -12.60
C LEU A 549 -19.95 -20.42 -12.16
N LEU A 550 -19.04 -20.04 -11.28
CA LEU A 550 -17.91 -20.89 -10.90
C LEU A 550 -18.32 -22.07 -10.01
N ARG A 551 -19.33 -21.89 -9.14
CA ARG A 551 -19.96 -23.03 -8.47
C ARG A 551 -20.49 -24.06 -9.47
N GLY A 552 -21.22 -23.60 -10.51
CA GLY A 552 -21.76 -24.47 -11.54
C GLY A 552 -20.69 -25.25 -12.30
N VAL A 553 -19.59 -24.59 -12.68
CA VAL A 553 -18.46 -25.26 -13.35
C VAL A 553 -17.78 -26.27 -12.42
N ALA A 554 -17.52 -25.89 -11.17
CA ALA A 554 -16.89 -26.78 -10.21
C ALA A 554 -17.77 -28.00 -9.88
N ASP A 555 -19.09 -27.84 -9.75
CA ASP A 555 -20.03 -28.94 -9.52
C ASP A 555 -20.05 -29.95 -10.68
N LEU A 556 -19.92 -29.49 -11.93
CA LEU A 556 -19.85 -30.37 -13.10
C LEU A 556 -18.60 -31.25 -13.08
N GLU A 557 -17.44 -30.65 -12.82
CA GLU A 557 -16.16 -31.35 -12.78
C GLU A 557 -16.06 -32.27 -11.55
N LEU A 558 -16.32 -31.74 -10.35
CA LEU A 558 -16.23 -32.48 -9.09
C LEU A 558 -17.32 -33.54 -8.97
N GLY A 559 -18.52 -33.30 -9.50
CA GLY A 559 -19.61 -34.28 -9.49
C GLY A 559 -19.28 -35.53 -10.31
N SER A 560 -18.44 -35.40 -11.33
CA SER A 560 -17.94 -36.56 -12.09
C SER A 560 -16.93 -37.38 -11.26
N LEU A 561 -16.02 -36.70 -10.56
CA LEU A 561 -15.01 -37.29 -9.67
C LEU A 561 -15.64 -37.96 -8.46
N SER A 562 -16.63 -37.32 -7.82
CA SER A 562 -17.29 -37.85 -6.63
C SER A 562 -18.04 -39.15 -6.91
N ARG A 563 -18.75 -39.21 -8.05
CA ARG A 563 -19.46 -40.41 -8.51
C ARG A 563 -18.49 -41.54 -8.86
N LYS A 564 -17.36 -41.23 -9.49
CA LYS A 564 -16.35 -42.24 -9.89
C LYS A 564 -15.57 -42.79 -8.71
N GLN A 565 -15.16 -41.94 -7.76
CA GLN A 565 -14.22 -42.35 -6.72
C GLN A 565 -14.85 -42.57 -5.33
N LYS A 566 -16.12 -42.18 -5.09
CA LYS A 566 -16.80 -42.28 -3.78
C LYS A 566 -16.08 -41.59 -2.59
N ILE A 567 -15.04 -40.79 -2.87
CA ILE A 567 -14.12 -40.21 -1.88
C ILE A 567 -14.80 -39.11 -1.04
N PHE A 568 -15.66 -38.28 -1.64
CA PHE A 568 -16.22 -37.12 -0.96
C PHE A 568 -17.27 -37.45 0.10
N THR A 569 -17.84 -38.66 0.11
CA THR A 569 -18.71 -39.10 1.22
C THR A 569 -17.89 -39.34 2.50
N ILE A 570 -16.60 -39.64 2.36
CA ILE A 570 -15.66 -39.93 3.46
C ILE A 570 -14.90 -38.66 3.87
N ALA A 571 -14.60 -37.76 2.93
CA ALA A 571 -13.82 -36.54 3.16
C ALA A 571 -14.65 -35.30 3.58
N ARG A 572 -15.99 -35.34 3.48
CA ARG A 572 -16.85 -34.21 3.89
C ARG A 572 -16.73 -33.93 5.39
N ARG A 573 -16.63 -32.64 5.75
CA ARG A 573 -16.82 -32.19 7.14
C ARG A 573 -18.16 -32.65 7.69
N PHE A 574 -18.12 -33.15 8.93
CA PHE A 574 -19.29 -33.63 9.66
C PHE A 574 -20.39 -32.56 9.79
N ARG A 575 -20.01 -31.27 9.81
CA ARG A 575 -20.94 -30.14 9.90
C ARG A 575 -21.83 -29.98 8.67
N ASP A 576 -21.29 -30.23 7.47
CA ASP A 576 -22.05 -30.07 6.22
C ASP A 576 -23.02 -31.22 6.02
N ILE A 577 -22.60 -32.44 6.37
CA ILE A 577 -23.47 -33.61 6.46
C ILE A 577 -24.63 -33.30 7.41
N ARG A 578 -24.34 -32.72 8.57
CA ARG A 578 -25.35 -32.34 9.58
C ARG A 578 -26.31 -31.27 9.08
N ARG A 579 -25.81 -30.22 8.42
CA ARG A 579 -26.63 -29.14 7.88
C ARG A 579 -27.56 -29.62 6.78
N GLU A 580 -27.10 -30.53 5.90
CA GLU A 580 -27.96 -31.18 4.91
C GLU A 580 -29.02 -32.07 5.58
N THR A 581 -28.65 -32.86 6.60
CA THR A 581 -29.63 -33.71 7.30
C THR A 581 -30.64 -32.91 8.11
N GLU A 582 -30.21 -31.82 8.76
CA GLU A 582 -31.08 -30.91 9.51
C GLU A 582 -31.99 -30.11 8.57
N GLY A 583 -31.47 -29.59 7.46
CA GLY A 583 -32.28 -28.91 6.44
C GLY A 583 -33.26 -29.85 5.72
N ALA A 584 -32.88 -31.11 5.50
CA ALA A 584 -33.78 -32.13 4.99
C ALA A 584 -34.88 -32.49 6.00
N ARG A 585 -34.56 -32.52 7.30
CA ARG A 585 -35.55 -32.70 8.37
C ARG A 585 -36.51 -31.51 8.48
N GLU A 586 -36.01 -30.28 8.36
CA GLU A 586 -36.86 -29.07 8.35
C GLU A 586 -37.80 -29.06 7.14
N LYS A 587 -37.31 -29.42 5.95
CA LYS A 587 -38.16 -29.55 4.76
C LYS A 587 -39.19 -30.68 4.89
N ALA A 588 -38.79 -31.84 5.40
CA ALA A 588 -39.73 -32.93 5.65
C ALA A 588 -40.79 -32.56 6.70
N ALA A 589 -40.42 -31.83 7.75
CA ALA A 589 -41.37 -31.32 8.75
C ALA A 589 -42.30 -30.22 8.22
N LEU A 590 -41.88 -29.47 7.19
CA LEU A 590 -42.72 -28.50 6.48
C LEU A 590 -43.63 -29.15 5.43
N GLU A 591 -43.29 -30.34 4.93
CA GLU A 591 -44.11 -31.14 4.00
C GLU A 591 -45.14 -32.02 4.73
N GLU A 592 -45.00 -32.22 6.04
CA GLU A 592 -45.98 -32.93 6.91
C GLU A 592 -47.03 -31.98 7.56
N ILE A 593 -47.00 -30.68 7.24
CA ILE A 593 -48.03 -29.68 7.58
C ILE A 593 -48.82 -29.34 6.31
#